data_AF-A0A453LN55-F1
#
_entry.id   AF-A0A453LN55-F1
#
_cell.length_a   1.000
_cell.length_b   1.000
_cell.length_c   1.000
_cell.angle_alpha   90.00
_cell.angle_beta   90.00
_cell.angle_gamma   90.00
#
_symmetry.space_group_name_H-M   'P 1'
#
loop_
_entity.id
_entity.type
_entity.pdbx_description
1 polymer ?
#
loop_
_entity_poly.entity_id
_entity_poly.type
_entity_poly.pdbx_seq_one_letter_code
_entity_poly.pdbx_strand_id
1 'polypeptide(L)'
;IAEEGWLATWSLSHQLSTRGVSMEVPIWLGWEVIDDHQDDTDQLQRSSSPASASECSRDAANSVCKSSNADCRKHQRGGYTCSCKSGYEGNPYITNGCQDIDECKDLEFYKCYGQCTNMDGLFQCQCPHGTHGDHSTPGGCFSLLGGSIFLFSCIHFLLKR
;
A
#
# COMPACT_ATOMS: atom_id res chain seq x y z
N ILE A 1 -44.44 24.18 -4.65
CA ILE A 1 -45.60 23.26 -4.69
C ILE A 1 -44.99 21.87 -4.60
N ALA A 2 -44.94 21.34 -3.39
CA ALA A 2 -44.49 19.98 -3.11
C ALA A 2 -45.75 19.12 -2.93
N GLU A 3 -45.75 17.94 -3.52
CA GLU A 3 -46.68 16.83 -3.27
C GLU A 3 -45.74 15.59 -3.24
N GLU A 4 -45.39 15.05 -2.07
CA GLU A 4 -45.98 13.84 -1.45
C GLU A 4 -45.97 12.66 -2.46
N GLY A 5 -45.19 11.58 -2.33
CA GLY A 5 -44.84 10.79 -1.16
C GLY A 5 -45.34 9.35 -1.39
N TRP A 6 -44.47 8.40 -1.76
CA TRP A 6 -44.78 6.95 -1.74
C TRP A 6 -43.50 6.12 -1.47
N LEU A 7 -43.02 6.16 -0.23
CA LEU A 7 -42.18 5.10 0.33
C LEU A 7 -43.10 3.97 0.83
N ALA A 8 -43.42 3.01 -0.04
CA ALA A 8 -43.91 1.68 0.29
C ALA A 8 -43.84 0.87 -1.01
N THR A 9 -42.82 0.04 -1.24
CA THR A 9 -42.87 -1.38 -0.88
C THR A 9 -41.46 -1.98 -0.81
N TRP A 10 -40.82 -1.95 0.36
CA TRP A 10 -39.83 -2.98 0.70
C TRP A 10 -40.62 -4.24 1.05
N SER A 11 -40.66 -5.21 0.12
CA SER A 11 -40.91 -6.65 0.30
C SER A 11 -41.75 -7.18 -0.86
N LEU A 12 -41.08 -7.67 -1.91
CA LEU A 12 -41.48 -8.81 -2.76
C LEU A 12 -40.74 -8.75 -4.11
N SER A 13 -39.50 -9.22 -4.11
CA SER A 13 -38.94 -9.84 -5.32
C SER A 13 -37.81 -10.81 -4.98
N HIS A 14 -38.02 -11.68 -3.99
CA HIS A 14 -37.41 -12.99 -4.04
C HIS A 14 -38.34 -13.89 -4.86
N GLN A 15 -37.76 -14.56 -5.84
CA GLN A 15 -38.38 -15.50 -6.80
C GLN A 15 -39.05 -14.84 -8.02
N LEU A 16 -38.27 -14.62 -9.09
CA LEU A 16 -38.31 -15.52 -10.26
C LEU A 16 -37.14 -15.26 -11.23
N SER A 17 -36.33 -16.31 -11.42
CA SER A 17 -35.76 -16.77 -12.69
C SER A 17 -34.88 -15.85 -13.57
N THR A 18 -33.57 -16.14 -13.52
CA THR A 18 -32.71 -16.42 -14.69
C THR A 18 -32.97 -15.63 -15.97
N ARG A 19 -32.43 -14.42 -16.09
CA ARG A 19 -32.03 -13.85 -17.38
C ARG A 19 -30.69 -13.14 -17.20
N GLY A 20 -29.67 -13.66 -17.88
CA GLY A 20 -28.32 -13.08 -17.88
C GLY A 20 -28.37 -11.64 -18.36
N VAL A 21 -27.88 -10.74 -17.53
CA VAL A 21 -27.71 -9.33 -17.89
C VAL A 21 -26.35 -9.22 -18.59
N SER A 22 -26.36 -9.13 -19.92
CA SER A 22 -25.20 -8.71 -20.71
C SER A 22 -24.99 -7.23 -20.43
N MET A 23 -23.90 -6.91 -19.73
CA MET A 23 -23.49 -5.53 -19.48
C MET A 23 -22.53 -5.15 -20.60
N GLU A 24 -23.03 -4.45 -21.62
CA GLU A 24 -22.19 -3.89 -22.67
C GLU A 24 -21.42 -2.70 -22.09
N VAL A 25 -20.16 -2.98 -21.75
CA VAL A 25 -19.19 -1.97 -21.34
C VAL A 25 -18.83 -1.15 -22.60
N PRO A 26 -18.98 0.19 -22.60
CA PRO A 26 -18.65 0.99 -23.76
C PRO A 26 -17.15 0.94 -24.04
N ILE A 27 -16.81 0.62 -25.30
CA ILE A 27 -15.44 0.54 -25.80
C ILE A 27 -14.93 1.97 -25.96
N TRP A 28 -13.91 2.36 -25.19
CA TRP A 28 -13.21 3.61 -25.42
C TRP A 28 -12.30 3.44 -26.65
N LEU A 29 -12.63 4.12 -27.74
CA LEU A 29 -11.76 4.19 -28.91
C LEU A 29 -10.60 5.15 -28.59
N GLY A 30 -9.43 4.57 -28.33
CA GLY A 30 -8.18 5.32 -28.30
C GLY A 30 -7.78 5.70 -29.72
N TRP A 31 -7.67 6.99 -30.00
CA TRP A 31 -7.11 7.47 -31.27
C TRP A 31 -5.59 7.57 -31.10
N GLU A 32 -4.85 6.79 -31.87
CA GLU A 32 -3.39 6.80 -31.94
C GLU A 32 -2.98 7.43 -33.27
N VAL A 33 -2.13 8.46 -33.23
CA VAL A 33 -1.48 9.01 -34.43
C VAL A 33 -0.23 8.17 -34.67
N ILE A 34 -0.21 7.45 -35.79
CA ILE A 34 0.92 6.62 -36.20
C ILE A 34 1.90 7.54 -36.95
N ASP A 35 3.03 7.87 -36.31
CA ASP A 35 4.19 8.39 -37.03
C ASP A 35 5.07 7.19 -37.44
N ASP A 36 5.20 7.01 -38.75
CA ASP A 36 5.97 5.95 -39.40
C ASP A 36 7.47 6.24 -39.24
N HIS A 37 8.15 5.51 -38.35
CA HIS A 37 9.61 5.43 -38.39
C HIS A 37 10.09 4.04 -37.99
N GLN A 38 10.35 3.26 -39.03
CA GLN A 38 11.00 1.97 -39.00
C GLN A 38 12.52 2.15 -38.89
N ASP A 39 13.15 1.50 -37.91
CA ASP A 39 14.58 1.17 -37.99
C ASP A 39 14.82 -0.18 -37.31
N ASP A 40 15.15 -1.16 -38.14
CA ASP A 40 15.60 -2.50 -37.79
C ASP A 40 17.05 -2.44 -37.29
N THR A 41 17.37 -3.00 -36.13
CA THR A 41 18.68 -3.67 -35.92
C THR A 41 18.62 -4.71 -34.81
N ASP A 42 19.00 -5.94 -35.18
CA ASP A 42 19.16 -7.13 -34.36
C ASP A 42 20.51 -7.13 -33.61
N GLN A 43 20.53 -7.35 -32.29
CA GLN A 43 21.72 -7.83 -31.55
C GLN A 43 21.35 -8.49 -30.19
N LEU A 44 21.43 -9.82 -30.19
CA LEU A 44 22.03 -10.75 -29.20
C LEU A 44 22.00 -10.46 -27.69
N GLN A 45 21.53 -11.50 -26.98
CA GLN A 45 21.46 -11.69 -25.53
C GLN A 45 22.71 -11.23 -24.76
N ARG A 46 22.50 -10.32 -23.79
CA ARG A 46 23.37 -10.14 -22.64
C ARG A 46 22.52 -10.36 -21.39
N SER A 47 22.93 -11.32 -20.57
CA SER A 47 22.46 -11.50 -19.21
C SER A 47 22.69 -10.22 -18.40
N SER A 48 21.69 -9.36 -18.38
CA SER A 48 21.49 -8.35 -17.35
C SER A 48 20.27 -8.79 -16.56
N SER A 49 20.37 -8.80 -15.23
CA SER A 49 19.24 -8.54 -14.33
C SER A 49 18.24 -7.62 -15.03
N PRO A 50 16.91 -7.84 -14.94
CA PRO A 50 15.93 -7.09 -15.74
C PRO A 50 16.34 -5.63 -15.70
N ALA A 51 16.77 -5.12 -16.86
CA ALA A 51 17.31 -3.79 -16.98
C ALA A 51 16.34 -2.86 -16.25
N SER A 52 16.85 -1.89 -15.50
CA SER A 52 16.09 -0.79 -14.91
C SER A 52 15.12 -0.23 -15.98
N ALA A 53 13.91 -0.77 -16.04
CA ALA A 53 12.99 -0.59 -17.15
C ALA A 53 12.13 0.65 -16.94
N SER A 54 12.58 1.60 -16.13
CA SER A 54 11.69 2.61 -15.57
C SER A 54 12.36 3.92 -15.20
N GLU A 55 13.54 4.24 -15.73
CA GLU A 55 14.08 5.58 -15.52
C GLU A 55 13.52 6.55 -16.56
N CYS A 56 12.70 7.48 -16.08
CA CYS A 56 12.41 8.71 -16.80
C CYS A 56 13.71 9.50 -17.01
N SER A 57 13.84 10.20 -18.15
CA SER A 57 14.87 11.23 -18.25
C SER A 57 14.69 12.24 -17.10
N ARG A 58 15.78 12.71 -16.48
CA ARG A 58 15.73 13.64 -15.34
C ARG A 58 14.88 14.89 -15.65
N ASP A 59 14.92 15.35 -16.88
CA ASP A 59 14.12 16.50 -17.34
C ASP A 59 12.63 16.16 -17.42
N ALA A 60 12.29 14.94 -17.85
CA ALA A 60 10.91 14.45 -17.87
C ALA A 60 10.38 14.20 -16.45
N ALA A 61 11.20 13.64 -15.55
CA ALA A 61 10.82 13.39 -14.16
C ALA A 61 10.50 14.71 -13.43
N ASN A 62 11.36 15.72 -13.55
CA ASN A 62 11.16 17.02 -12.89
C ASN A 62 10.05 17.87 -13.52
N SER A 63 9.82 17.72 -14.82
CA SER A 63 8.75 18.46 -15.50
C SER A 63 7.37 17.85 -15.25
N VAL A 64 7.26 16.51 -15.20
CA VAL A 64 5.99 15.79 -15.05
C VAL A 64 5.62 15.56 -13.59
N CYS A 65 6.54 15.03 -12.79
CA CYS A 65 6.31 14.77 -11.36
C CYS A 65 6.74 16.01 -10.57
N LYS A 66 5.78 16.69 -9.92
CA LYS A 66 6.04 17.94 -9.17
C LYS A 66 6.38 17.70 -7.71
N SER A 67 5.99 16.56 -7.16
CA SER A 67 6.31 16.18 -5.79
C SER A 67 7.72 15.57 -5.69
N SER A 68 8.46 15.91 -4.63
CA SER A 68 9.80 15.35 -4.34
C SER A 68 9.76 13.87 -3.93
N ASN A 69 8.61 13.43 -3.38
CA ASN A 69 8.38 12.06 -2.93
C ASN A 69 7.57 11.26 -3.95
N ALA A 70 7.80 11.51 -5.24
CA ALA A 70 7.21 10.76 -6.34
C ALA A 70 8.27 10.02 -7.15
N ASP A 71 7.89 8.85 -7.64
CA ASP A 71 8.60 8.07 -8.62
C ASP A 71 7.98 8.28 -10.00
N CYS A 72 8.85 8.34 -11.01
CA CYS A 72 8.44 8.49 -12.39
C CYS A 72 8.65 7.17 -13.13
N ARG A 73 7.64 6.74 -13.91
CA ARG A 73 7.72 5.56 -14.77
C ARG A 73 7.45 5.95 -16.22
N LYS A 74 8.37 5.62 -17.11
CA LYS A 74 8.19 5.70 -18.58
C LYS A 74 7.45 4.45 -19.08
N HIS A 75 6.51 4.61 -20.01
CA HIS A 75 5.85 3.49 -20.68
C HIS A 75 6.54 3.11 -22.00
N GLN A 76 6.51 1.83 -22.36
CA GLN A 76 7.11 1.32 -23.60
C GLN A 76 6.48 1.94 -24.87
N ARG A 77 5.17 2.21 -24.83
CA ARG A 77 4.42 2.88 -25.90
C ARG A 77 4.48 4.42 -25.83
N GLY A 78 5.43 4.97 -25.08
CA GLY A 78 5.57 6.40 -24.85
C GLY A 78 4.72 6.91 -23.69
N GLY A 79 5.05 8.12 -23.22
CA GLY A 79 4.43 8.75 -22.06
C GLY A 79 5.07 8.42 -20.72
N TYR A 80 4.69 9.21 -19.71
CA TYR A 80 5.21 9.15 -18.34
C TYR A 80 4.05 9.12 -17.34
N THR A 81 4.20 8.36 -16.28
CA THR A 81 3.26 8.32 -15.15
C THR A 81 4.03 8.54 -13.86
N CYS A 82 3.44 9.29 -12.94
CA CYS A 82 3.99 9.51 -11.61
C CYS A 82 3.17 8.76 -10.57
N SER A 83 3.84 8.20 -9.57
CA SER A 83 3.23 7.63 -8.37
C SER A 83 3.99 8.14 -7.15
N CYS A 84 3.34 8.27 -6.00
CA CYS A 84 4.09 8.55 -4.76
C CYS A 84 5.02 7.37 -4.44
N LYS A 85 6.16 7.68 -3.83
CA LYS A 85 7.12 6.70 -3.33
C LYS A 85 6.45 5.81 -2.28
N SER A 86 7.02 4.64 -2.01
CA SER A 86 6.60 3.80 -0.88
C SER A 86 6.67 4.59 0.43
N GLY A 87 5.64 4.47 1.27
CA GLY A 87 5.49 5.28 2.50
C GLY A 87 4.82 6.65 2.30
N TYR A 88 4.42 7.00 1.08
CA TYR A 88 3.77 8.28 0.79
C TYR A 88 2.44 8.11 0.05
N GLU A 89 1.51 9.03 0.31
CA GLU A 89 0.21 9.10 -0.36
C GLU A 89 -0.12 10.51 -0.86
N GLY A 90 -1.10 10.60 -1.77
CA GLY A 90 -1.60 11.88 -2.30
C GLY A 90 -1.37 12.05 -3.80
N ASN A 91 -1.14 13.29 -4.24
CA ASN A 91 -1.08 13.65 -5.66
C ASN A 91 0.38 13.98 -6.10
N PRO A 92 1.04 13.12 -6.90
CA PRO A 92 2.43 13.33 -7.29
C PRO A 92 2.63 14.47 -8.32
N TYR A 93 1.55 14.99 -8.92
CA TYR A 93 1.57 16.07 -9.92
C TYR A 93 1.50 17.47 -9.30
N ILE A 94 1.41 17.57 -7.97
CA ILE A 94 1.42 18.84 -7.22
C ILE A 94 2.69 18.91 -6.37
N THR A 95 3.28 20.10 -6.24
CA THR A 95 4.43 20.32 -5.34
C THR A 95 4.06 19.93 -3.91
N ASN A 96 4.88 19.09 -3.27
CA ASN A 96 4.62 18.49 -1.96
C ASN A 96 3.27 17.75 -1.87
N GLY A 97 2.76 17.26 -2.99
CA GLY A 97 1.48 16.55 -3.02
C GLY A 97 1.57 15.09 -2.57
N CYS A 98 2.77 14.51 -2.50
CA CYS A 98 3.00 13.23 -1.82
C CYS A 98 3.41 13.51 -0.38
N GLN A 99 2.53 13.14 0.55
CA GLN A 99 2.72 13.30 1.98
C GLN A 99 3.02 11.95 2.62
N ASP A 100 3.82 11.99 3.67
CA ASP A 100 4.16 10.82 4.46
C ASP A 100 2.89 10.16 5.03
N ILE A 101 2.81 8.83 4.92
CA ILE A 101 1.72 8.06 5.50
C ILE A 101 2.07 7.83 6.96
N ASP A 102 1.24 8.31 7.88
CA ASP A 102 1.46 8.05 9.30
C ASP A 102 0.91 6.67 9.67
N GLU A 103 1.74 5.63 9.52
CA GLU A 103 1.34 4.25 9.79
C GLU A 103 0.96 4.01 11.25
N CYS A 104 1.43 4.87 12.17
CA CYS A 104 1.07 4.79 13.59
C CYS A 104 -0.39 5.19 13.88
N LYS A 105 -1.11 5.76 12.89
CA LYS A 105 -2.56 6.00 13.00
C LYS A 105 -3.39 4.72 12.82
N ASP A 106 -2.84 3.67 12.18
CA ASP A 106 -3.52 2.39 11.95
C ASP A 106 -2.63 1.19 12.28
N LEU A 107 -2.39 1.03 13.59
CA LEU A 107 -1.52 -0.02 14.14
C LEU A 107 -1.93 -1.45 13.73
N GLU A 108 -3.23 -1.71 13.56
CA GLU A 108 -3.74 -3.03 13.20
C GLU A 108 -3.49 -3.36 11.73
N PHE A 109 -3.66 -2.37 10.83
CA PHE A 109 -3.36 -2.52 9.41
C PHE A 109 -1.86 -2.77 9.19
N TYR A 110 -1.01 -1.98 9.86
CA TYR A 110 0.45 -2.07 9.73
C TYR A 110 1.10 -3.11 10.64
N LYS A 111 0.30 -3.92 11.35
CA LYS A 111 0.77 -4.98 12.25
C LYS A 111 1.85 -4.49 13.21
N CYS A 112 1.55 -3.40 13.90
CA CYS A 112 2.40 -2.89 14.98
C CYS A 112 1.66 -2.96 16.32
N TYR A 113 2.05 -3.92 17.16
CA TYR A 113 1.49 -4.12 18.51
C TYR A 113 2.45 -3.69 19.63
N GLY A 114 3.56 -3.05 19.27
CA GLY A 114 4.52 -2.46 20.18
C GLY A 114 4.38 -0.94 20.30
N GLN A 115 5.49 -0.27 20.61
CA GLN A 115 5.64 1.16 20.50
C GLN A 115 5.92 1.54 19.04
N CYS A 116 5.01 2.29 18.43
CA CYS A 116 5.16 2.83 17.08
C CYS A 116 5.80 4.23 17.12
N THR A 117 6.64 4.54 16.15
CA THR A 117 7.19 5.87 15.90
C THR A 117 7.18 6.13 14.40
N ASN A 118 6.43 7.15 13.97
CA ASN A 118 6.37 7.56 12.58
C ASN A 118 7.68 8.22 12.16
N MET A 119 8.17 7.94 10.96
CA MET A 119 9.37 8.52 10.36
C MET A 119 9.07 8.92 8.91
N ASP A 120 9.91 9.77 8.32
CA ASP A 120 9.68 10.22 6.95
C ASP A 120 9.84 9.05 5.94
N GLY A 121 8.75 8.63 5.34
CA GLY A 121 8.63 7.54 4.38
C GLY A 121 8.56 6.13 4.96
N LEU A 122 8.50 5.98 6.30
CA LEU A 122 8.40 4.69 6.98
C LEU A 122 7.99 4.83 8.44
N PHE A 123 7.69 3.72 9.10
CA PHE A 123 7.51 3.67 10.55
C PHE A 123 8.48 2.70 11.22
N GLN A 124 8.77 2.97 12.49
CA GLN A 124 9.45 2.04 13.37
C GLN A 124 8.46 1.47 14.38
N CYS A 125 8.36 0.13 14.40
CA CYS A 125 7.64 -0.59 15.45
C CYS A 125 8.62 -1.39 16.29
N GLN A 126 8.55 -1.25 17.61
CA GLN A 126 9.44 -1.96 18.52
C GLN A 126 8.75 -2.32 19.83
N CYS A 127 9.19 -3.39 20.48
CA CYS A 127 8.69 -3.71 21.81
C CYS A 127 9.02 -2.58 22.81
N PRO A 128 8.10 -2.23 23.73
CA PRO A 128 8.35 -1.23 24.77
C PRO A 128 9.63 -1.51 25.56
N HIS A 129 10.24 -0.47 26.12
CA HIS A 129 11.48 -0.60 26.88
C HIS A 129 11.39 -1.67 27.99
N GLY A 130 12.31 -2.63 28.00
CA GLY A 130 12.33 -3.74 28.96
C GLY A 130 11.43 -4.94 28.59
N THR A 131 10.84 -4.93 27.39
CA THR A 131 10.15 -6.08 26.79
C THR A 131 10.89 -6.56 25.54
N HIS A 132 10.70 -7.83 25.18
CA HIS A 132 11.29 -8.47 23.99
C HIS A 132 10.25 -9.38 23.33
N GLY A 133 10.48 -9.76 22.09
CA GLY A 133 9.62 -10.67 21.33
C GLY A 133 9.21 -10.09 19.98
N ASP A 134 8.06 -10.54 19.45
CA ASP A 134 7.56 -10.13 18.14
C ASP A 134 6.53 -9.01 18.27
N HIS A 135 6.92 -7.78 17.91
CA HIS A 135 6.04 -6.62 17.92
C HIS A 135 4.98 -6.64 16.80
N SER A 136 5.03 -7.61 15.89
CA SER A 136 4.07 -7.78 14.78
C SER A 136 2.93 -8.73 15.10
N THR A 137 2.95 -9.33 16.30
CA THR A 137 1.92 -10.24 16.78
C THR A 137 1.23 -9.66 18.01
N PRO A 138 -0.12 -9.71 18.11
CA PRO A 138 -0.83 -9.30 19.32
C PRO A 138 -0.28 -10.03 20.56
N GLY A 139 0.20 -9.27 21.55
CA GLY A 139 0.79 -9.82 22.77
C GLY A 139 2.17 -10.47 22.58
N GLY A 140 2.84 -10.24 21.45
CA GLY A 140 4.16 -10.81 21.17
C GLY A 140 5.32 -10.17 21.94
N CYS A 141 5.11 -9.02 22.60
CA CYS A 141 6.10 -8.39 23.49
C CYS A 141 5.90 -8.82 24.96
N PHE A 142 6.96 -9.33 25.60
CA PHE A 142 6.95 -9.79 26.99
C PHE A 142 8.20 -9.35 27.77
N SER A 143 8.06 -9.15 29.09
CA SER A 143 9.18 -8.81 29.99
C SER A 143 9.69 -10.03 30.75
N LEU A 144 11.00 -10.22 30.76
CA LEU A 144 11.66 -11.29 31.52
C LEU A 144 11.65 -11.04 33.04
N LEU A 145 11.60 -9.76 33.46
CA LEU A 145 11.55 -9.36 34.87
C LEU A 145 10.17 -9.60 35.51
N GLY A 146 9.12 -9.82 34.72
CA GLY A 146 7.78 -10.17 35.20
C GLY A 146 7.55 -11.68 35.40
N GLY A 147 8.48 -12.53 34.94
CA GLY A 147 8.33 -14.00 34.95
C GLY A 147 9.04 -14.75 36.08
N SER A 148 9.95 -14.09 36.82
CA SER A 148 10.76 -14.78 37.85
C SER A 148 10.05 -15.01 39.20
N ILE A 149 8.85 -14.48 39.42
CA ILE A 149 8.14 -14.72 40.70
C ILE A 149 7.56 -16.15 40.76
N PHE A 150 7.27 -16.79 39.62
CA PHE A 150 6.71 -18.15 39.61
C PHE A 150 7.77 -19.26 39.71
N LEU A 151 9.01 -19.01 39.31
CA LEU A 151 10.08 -20.03 39.40
C LEU A 151 10.62 -20.20 40.83
N PHE A 152 10.69 -19.13 41.62
CA PHE A 152 11.12 -19.23 43.02
C PHE A 152 10.03 -19.81 43.95
N SER A 153 8.76 -19.72 43.58
CA SER A 153 7.67 -20.28 44.39
C SER A 153 7.59 -21.82 44.32
N CYS A 154 8.09 -22.45 43.25
CA CYS A 154 8.20 -23.91 43.16
C CYS A 154 9.42 -24.45 43.92
N ILE A 155 10.57 -23.77 43.85
CA ILE A 155 11.80 -24.21 44.53
C ILE A 155 11.64 -24.10 46.05
N HIS A 156 10.93 -23.07 46.55
CA HIS A 156 10.68 -22.92 47.99
C HIS A 156 9.66 -23.94 48.54
N PHE A 157 8.80 -24.54 47.71
CA PHE A 157 7.88 -25.60 48.13
C PHE A 157 8.55 -26.99 48.18
N LEU A 158 9.61 -27.20 47.39
CA LEU A 158 10.37 -28.45 47.37
C LEU A 158 11.44 -28.57 48.46
N LEU A 159 11.88 -27.45 49.06
CA LEU A 159 12.84 -27.43 50.18
C LEU A 159 12.18 -27.40 51.57
N LYS A 160 10.84 -27.37 51.63
CA LYS A 160 10.05 -27.37 52.88
C LYS A 160 9.32 -28.70 53.14
N ARG A 161 9.70 -29.76 52.44
CA ARG A 161 9.17 -31.11 52.65
C ARG A 161 10.26 -32.07 53.09
#